data_AF-A0A1B6H2Q2-F1
#
_entry.id   AF-A0A1B6H2Q2-F1
#
_cell.length_a   1.000
_cell.length_b   1.000
_cell.length_c   1.000
_cell.angle_alpha   90.00
_cell.angle_beta   90.00
_cell.angle_gamma   90.00
#
_symmetry.space_group_name_H-M   'P 1'
#
loop_
_entity.id
_entity.type
_entity.pdbx_description
1 polymer ?
#
loop_
_entity_poly.entity_id
_entity_poly.type
_entity_poly.pdbx_seq_one_letter_code
_entity_poly.pdbx_strand_id
1 'polypeptide(L)'
;KVLRQNDSKGSWVSLDIRKLLEYWFQAPSENLGIVIQASGPPDPLGRTLIVTDLNEADGEQVPFLEFYVSDGRKHRAKRTLGHDCHDNSEETRCCRYPLTVDFEAFGWDWIIAPKKYDANYCSGECPYVFL
;
A
#
# COMPACT_ATOMS: atom_id res chain seq x y z
N LYS A 1 -44.14 2.74 -21.68
CA LYS A 1 -43.79 1.32 -21.91
C LYS A 1 -43.52 1.12 -23.41
N VAL A 2 -42.30 1.43 -23.86
CA VAL A 2 -41.79 0.98 -25.17
C VAL A 2 -40.54 0.19 -24.85
N LEU A 3 -40.68 -1.12 -24.86
CA LEU A 3 -39.59 -2.07 -24.72
C LEU A 3 -38.82 -2.05 -26.06
N ARG A 4 -37.57 -1.57 -26.03
CA ARG A 4 -36.56 -2.02 -26.99
C ARG A 4 -35.53 -2.82 -26.21
N GLN A 5 -35.86 -4.10 -25.99
CA GLN A 5 -34.86 -5.14 -25.79
C GLN A 5 -34.09 -5.27 -27.11
N ASN A 6 -32.91 -4.66 -27.17
CA ASN A 6 -31.84 -5.17 -28.03
C ASN A 6 -30.83 -5.85 -27.12
N ASP A 7 -30.62 -7.13 -27.40
CA ASP A 7 -29.77 -8.08 -26.69
C ASP A 7 -28.26 -7.81 -26.93
N SER A 8 -27.82 -6.59 -26.66
CA SER A 8 -26.41 -6.21 -26.70
C SER A 8 -26.03 -5.70 -25.32
N LYS A 9 -25.55 -6.61 -24.47
CA LYS A 9 -24.85 -6.22 -23.23
C LYS A 9 -23.73 -5.25 -23.63
N GLY A 10 -23.84 -4.00 -23.17
CA GLY A 10 -22.75 -3.03 -23.29
C GLY A 10 -21.48 -3.56 -22.60
N SER A 11 -20.32 -3.15 -23.08
CA SER A 11 -19.04 -3.48 -22.48
C SER A 11 -18.30 -2.22 -22.07
N TRP A 12 -17.55 -2.28 -20.97
CA TRP A 12 -16.63 -1.22 -20.58
C TRP A 12 -15.53 -1.05 -21.62
N VAL A 13 -15.16 0.20 -21.88
CA VAL A 13 -14.02 0.57 -22.72
C VAL A 13 -12.97 1.20 -21.81
N SER A 14 -11.77 0.62 -21.80
CA SER A 14 -10.64 1.13 -21.04
C SER A 14 -9.77 2.01 -21.94
N LEU A 15 -9.42 3.21 -21.46
CA LEU A 15 -8.50 4.13 -22.13
C LEU A 15 -7.21 4.24 -21.30
N ASP A 16 -6.06 3.98 -21.92
CA ASP A 16 -4.77 4.18 -21.25
C ASP A 16 -4.44 5.68 -21.21
N ILE A 17 -4.46 6.25 -20.00
CA ILE A 17 -4.17 7.67 -19.77
C ILE A 17 -2.91 7.89 -18.92
N ARG A 18 -2.00 6.91 -18.79
CA ARG A 18 -0.83 6.99 -17.90
C ARG A 18 -0.01 8.27 -18.08
N LYS A 19 0.30 8.64 -19.33
CA LYS A 19 1.08 9.86 -19.64
C LYS A 19 0.37 11.15 -19.22
N LEU A 20 -0.96 11.18 -19.30
CA LEU A 20 -1.75 12.32 -18.86
C LEU A 20 -1.67 12.47 -17.33
N LEU A 21 -1.79 11.34 -16.62
CA LEU A 21 -1.70 11.31 -15.15
C LEU A 21 -0.31 11.72 -14.65
N GLU A 22 0.77 11.32 -15.33
CA GLU A 22 2.12 11.77 -14.98
C GLU A 22 2.27 13.29 -15.01
N TYR A 23 1.63 13.97 -15.97
CA TYR A 23 1.58 15.42 -16.03
C TYR A 23 0.70 16.01 -14.92
N TRP A 24 -0.47 15.41 -14.68
CA TRP A 24 -1.39 15.85 -13.61
C TRP A 24 -0.74 15.81 -12.23
N PHE A 25 0.04 14.77 -11.93
CA PHE A 25 0.77 14.66 -10.65
C PHE A 25 1.87 15.73 -10.48
N GLN A 26 2.32 16.39 -11.55
CA GLN A 26 3.28 17.50 -11.46
C GLN A 26 2.62 18.83 -11.10
N ALA A 27 1.30 18.96 -11.25
CA ALA A 27 0.53 20.19 -11.01
C ALA A 27 -0.64 19.97 -10.02
N PRO A 28 -0.37 19.66 -8.74
CA PRO A 28 -1.40 19.28 -7.77
C PRO A 28 -2.37 20.40 -7.37
N SER A 29 -2.06 21.65 -7.73
CA SER A 29 -2.90 22.82 -7.43
C SER A 29 -4.02 23.06 -8.45
N GLU A 30 -4.01 22.34 -9.58
CA GLU A 30 -4.98 22.52 -10.66
C GLU A 30 -5.93 21.32 -10.74
N ASN A 31 -7.22 21.60 -10.96
CA ASN A 31 -8.18 20.55 -11.28
C ASN A 31 -8.13 20.30 -12.79
N LEU A 32 -7.94 19.05 -13.18
CA LEU A 32 -7.86 18.64 -14.57
C LEU A 32 -9.00 17.66 -14.88
N GLY A 33 -9.71 17.92 -15.98
CA GLY A 33 -10.87 17.13 -16.41
C GLY A 33 -10.60 16.40 -17.72
N ILE A 34 -11.32 15.29 -17.95
CA ILE A 34 -11.28 14.55 -19.21
C ILE A 34 -12.62 14.76 -19.92
N VAL A 35 -12.55 15.26 -21.14
CA VAL A 35 -13.72 15.38 -22.03
C VAL A 35 -13.66 14.23 -23.04
N ILE A 36 -14.70 13.41 -23.05
CA ILE A 36 -14.84 12.29 -23.99
C ILE A 36 -15.89 12.67 -25.03
N GLN A 37 -15.46 12.79 -26.28
CA GLN A 37 -16.35 12.99 -27.41
C GLN A 37 -16.31 11.76 -28.30
N ALA A 38 -17.47 11.12 -28.47
CA ALA A 38 -17.66 10.01 -29.40
C ALA A 38 -18.39 10.52 -30.64
N SER A 39 -17.67 10.72 -31.74
CA SER A 39 -18.24 11.06 -33.04
C SER A 39 -17.72 10.10 -34.10
N GLY A 40 -18.63 9.44 -34.82
CA GLY A 40 -18.29 8.57 -35.93
C GLY A 40 -19.50 8.33 -36.83
N PRO A 41 -19.29 7.87 -38.08
CA PRO A 41 -20.39 7.35 -38.88
C PRO A 41 -21.10 6.22 -38.12
N PRO A 42 -22.40 5.99 -38.36
CA PRO A 42 -23.13 4.91 -37.70
C PRO A 42 -22.35 3.61 -37.86
N ASP A 43 -22.00 2.96 -36.74
CA ASP A 43 -21.40 1.63 -36.78
C ASP A 43 -22.37 0.72 -37.57
N PRO A 44 -21.93 -0.02 -38.60
CA PRO A 44 -22.77 -1.01 -39.27
C PRO A 44 -23.36 -2.07 -38.31
N LEU A 45 -22.76 -2.25 -37.13
CA LEU A 45 -23.29 -3.09 -36.04
C LEU A 45 -24.18 -2.33 -35.04
N GLY A 46 -24.41 -1.02 -35.24
CA GLY A 46 -25.28 -0.18 -34.42
C GLY A 46 -24.74 0.12 -33.01
N ARG A 47 -23.46 -0.10 -32.73
CA ARG A 47 -22.88 0.17 -31.41
C ARG A 47 -22.73 1.68 -31.23
N THR A 48 -23.20 2.16 -30.08
CA THR A 48 -23.09 3.57 -29.67
C THR A 48 -22.23 3.62 -28.43
N LEU A 49 -21.25 4.53 -28.40
CA LEU A 49 -20.54 4.86 -27.16
C LEU A 49 -21.49 5.69 -26.28
N ILE A 50 -21.89 5.12 -25.15
CA ILE A 50 -22.69 5.84 -24.15
C ILE A 50 -21.71 6.47 -23.17
N VAL A 51 -21.65 7.81 -23.17
CA VAL A 51 -21.04 8.56 -22.08
C VAL A 51 -22.17 8.90 -21.13
N THR A 52 -22.23 8.21 -19.99
CA THR A 52 -23.28 8.43 -18.98
C THR A 52 -23.03 9.74 -18.25
N ASP A 53 -24.08 10.53 -18.04
CA ASP A 53 -24.05 11.68 -17.13
C ASP A 53 -23.92 11.19 -15.67
N LEU A 54 -23.11 11.89 -14.88
CA LEU A 54 -22.93 11.63 -13.46
C LEU A 54 -24.22 11.87 -12.65
N ASN A 55 -25.16 12.64 -13.20
CA ASN A 55 -26.37 13.05 -12.52
C ASN A 55 -27.60 12.17 -12.81
N GLU A 56 -27.55 11.31 -13.84
CA GLU A 56 -28.75 10.61 -14.34
C GLU A 56 -28.72 9.08 -14.18
N ALA A 57 -27.58 8.47 -13.84
CA ALA A 57 -27.46 7.03 -13.67
C ALA A 57 -27.67 6.64 -12.19
N ASP A 58 -28.34 5.50 -11.95
CA ASP A 58 -28.47 4.81 -10.64
C ASP A 58 -27.11 4.34 -10.04
N GLY A 59 -26.01 5.04 -10.32
CA GLY A 59 -24.67 4.80 -9.80
C GLY A 59 -23.90 3.65 -10.45
N GLU A 60 -24.56 2.77 -11.22
CA GLU A 60 -23.93 1.52 -11.68
C GLU A 60 -23.00 1.65 -12.90
N GLN A 61 -23.14 2.69 -13.73
CA GLN A 61 -22.46 2.80 -15.04
C GLN A 61 -21.71 4.12 -15.24
N VAL A 62 -21.32 4.80 -14.16
CA VAL A 62 -20.57 6.07 -14.24
C VAL A 62 -19.10 5.85 -14.62
N PRO A 63 -18.48 6.74 -15.41
CA PRO A 63 -17.06 6.63 -15.75
C PRO A 63 -16.21 6.79 -14.50
N PHE A 64 -15.20 5.95 -14.34
CA PHE A 64 -14.27 6.02 -13.24
C PHE A 64 -12.83 5.95 -13.74
N LEU A 65 -11.91 6.44 -12.92
CA LEU A 65 -10.49 6.37 -13.19
C LEU A 65 -9.84 5.36 -12.25
N GLU A 66 -9.19 4.35 -12.82
CA GLU A 66 -8.35 3.39 -12.09
C GLU A 66 -6.87 3.73 -12.31
N PHE A 67 -6.10 3.82 -11.22
CA PHE A 67 -4.65 3.97 -11.29
C PHE A 67 -3.97 3.21 -10.15
N TYR A 68 -2.80 2.66 -10.46
CA TYR A 68 -1.96 1.96 -9.49
C TYR A 68 -0.76 2.85 -9.15
N VAL A 69 -0.67 3.25 -7.89
CA VAL A 69 0.49 3.97 -7.35
C VAL A 69 1.32 3.02 -6.49
N SER A 70 2.62 2.96 -6.76
CA SER A 70 3.57 2.37 -5.82
C SER A 70 4.05 3.46 -4.87
N ASP A 71 3.71 3.35 -3.59
CA ASP A 71 4.29 4.24 -2.58
C ASP A 71 5.80 3.99 -2.51
N GLY A 72 6.59 4.99 -2.89
CA GLY A 72 8.04 4.98 -2.82
C GLY A 72 8.59 4.98 -1.40
N ARG A 73 7.73 5.07 -0.37
CA ARG A 73 8.10 4.95 1.06
C ARG A 73 8.53 3.53 1.41
N LYS A 74 9.68 3.10 0.88
CA LYS A 74 10.43 1.93 1.33
C LYS A 74 11.19 2.16 2.65
N HIS A 75 10.87 3.21 3.40
CA HIS A 75 11.29 3.28 4.80
C HIS A 75 10.16 2.74 5.66
N ARG A 76 10.21 1.43 5.93
CA ARG A 76 9.56 0.86 7.10
C ARG A 76 10.02 1.70 8.28
N ALA A 77 9.15 2.57 8.79
CA ALA A 77 9.40 3.26 10.06
C ALA A 77 9.82 2.18 11.05
N LYS A 78 10.99 2.35 11.68
CA LYS A 78 11.54 1.39 12.64
C LYS A 78 10.47 1.24 13.73
N ARG A 79 9.72 0.13 13.70
CA ARG A 79 8.46 0.00 14.45
C ARG A 79 8.66 -0.04 15.96
N THR A 80 9.90 -0.07 16.41
CA THR A 80 10.28 -0.01 17.81
C THR A 80 11.64 0.71 17.89
N LEU A 81 11.66 1.87 18.55
CA LEU A 81 12.84 2.25 19.31
C LEU A 81 12.98 1.12 20.34
N GLY A 82 13.99 0.25 20.18
CA GLY A 82 14.21 -0.86 21.11
C GLY A 82 14.34 -0.30 22.53
N HIS A 83 13.54 -0.84 23.45
CA HIS A 83 13.68 -0.50 24.86
C HIS A 83 14.86 -1.30 25.41
N ASP A 84 15.99 -0.62 25.62
CA ASP A 84 17.24 -1.19 26.13
C ASP A 84 17.39 -0.84 27.62
N CYS A 85 17.47 -1.87 28.45
CA CYS A 85 17.61 -1.77 29.90
C CYS A 85 19.02 -2.19 30.33
N HIS A 86 19.42 -1.73 31.51
CA HIS A 86 20.66 -2.16 32.16
C HIS A 86 20.34 -3.23 33.20
N ASP A 87 21.31 -4.06 33.59
CA ASP A 87 21.11 -5.17 34.53
C ASP A 87 20.53 -4.76 35.89
N ASN A 88 20.77 -3.50 36.32
CA ASN A 88 20.27 -2.96 37.58
C ASN A 88 18.97 -2.13 37.42
N SER A 89 18.28 -2.25 36.27
CA SER A 89 17.01 -1.58 36.06
C SER A 89 15.88 -2.30 36.80
N GLU A 90 15.08 -1.59 37.58
CA GLU A 90 13.82 -2.10 38.16
C GLU A 90 12.67 -2.10 37.13
N GLU A 91 12.98 -2.28 35.84
CA GLU A 91 11.97 -2.24 34.77
C GLU A 91 11.22 -3.57 34.71
N THR A 92 9.93 -3.51 34.99
CA THR A 92 9.05 -4.68 35.02
C THR A 92 8.48 -5.00 33.64
N ARG A 93 8.45 -4.04 32.71
CA ARG A 93 7.96 -4.26 31.34
C ARG A 93 9.01 -4.97 30.49
N CYS A 94 8.55 -5.61 29.42
CA CYS A 94 9.41 -6.27 28.45
C CYS A 94 10.48 -5.30 27.89
N CYS A 95 11.74 -5.65 28.11
CA CYS A 95 12.91 -4.85 27.76
C CYS A 95 14.08 -5.75 27.31
N ARG A 96 15.02 -5.20 26.52
CA ARG A 96 16.25 -5.87 26.12
C ARG A 96 17.37 -5.60 27.13
N TYR A 97 17.94 -6.65 27.69
CA TYR A 97 19.03 -6.61 28.67
C TYR A 97 20.35 -7.08 28.03
N PRO A 98 21.50 -6.52 28.46
CA PRO A 98 22.80 -6.91 27.95
C PRO A 98 23.15 -8.34 28.38
N LEU A 99 23.74 -9.11 27.46
CA LEU A 99 24.30 -10.42 27.76
C LEU A 99 25.44 -10.69 26.80
N THR A 100 26.64 -10.78 27.35
CA THR A 100 27.85 -11.12 26.59
C THR A 100 28.16 -12.61 26.75
N VAL A 101 28.19 -13.32 25.64
CA VAL A 101 28.61 -14.71 25.53
C VAL A 101 30.12 -14.73 25.34
N ASP A 102 30.83 -15.40 26.23
CA ASP A 102 32.28 -15.60 26.15
C ASP A 102 32.59 -17.03 25.71
N PHE A 103 33.01 -17.19 24.46
CA PHE A 103 33.26 -18.51 23.87
C PHE A 103 34.48 -19.22 24.48
N GLU A 104 35.43 -18.47 25.04
CA GLU A 104 36.58 -19.06 25.73
C GLU A 104 36.15 -19.62 27.08
N ALA A 105 35.24 -18.94 27.78
CA ALA A 105 34.65 -19.43 29.03
C ALA A 105 33.83 -20.74 28.83
N PHE A 106 33.23 -20.93 27.64
CA PHE A 106 32.54 -22.17 27.27
C PHE A 106 33.48 -23.26 26.75
N GLY A 107 34.78 -22.99 26.60
CA GLY A 107 35.75 -23.93 26.01
C GLY A 107 35.51 -24.20 24.52
N TRP A 108 34.93 -23.24 23.80
CA TRP A 108 34.66 -23.36 22.37
C TRP A 108 35.84 -22.85 21.55
N ASP A 109 36.92 -23.64 21.53
CA ASP A 109 38.18 -23.28 20.87
C ASP A 109 38.09 -23.27 19.34
N TRP A 110 37.02 -23.84 18.77
CA TRP A 110 36.76 -23.84 17.33
C TRP A 110 36.31 -22.47 16.80
N ILE A 111 35.88 -21.55 17.67
CA ILE A 111 35.54 -20.18 17.29
C ILE A 111 36.82 -19.33 17.31
N ILE A 112 37.27 -18.96 16.11
CA ILE A 112 38.50 -18.18 15.91
C ILE A 112 38.28 -16.72 16.31
N ALA A 113 37.19 -16.10 15.84
CA ALA A 113 36.77 -14.74 16.21
C ALA A 113 35.28 -14.52 15.90
N PRO A 114 34.56 -13.64 16.64
CA PRO A 114 35.02 -12.96 17.86
C PRO A 114 35.06 -13.92 19.06
N LYS A 115 35.85 -13.60 20.10
CA LYS A 115 35.88 -14.38 21.36
C LYS A 115 34.71 -14.06 22.30
N LYS A 116 34.13 -12.87 22.15
CA LYS A 116 32.96 -12.41 22.89
C LYS A 116 31.88 -11.94 21.92
N TYR A 117 30.62 -12.23 22.23
CA TYR A 117 29.46 -11.85 21.42
C TYR A 117 28.34 -11.29 22.29
N ASP A 118 27.86 -10.09 21.97
CA ASP A 118 26.74 -9.46 22.68
C ASP A 118 25.40 -10.01 22.16
N ALA A 119 24.99 -11.14 22.74
CA ALA A 119 23.74 -11.79 22.39
C ALA A 119 22.53 -10.97 22.83
N ASN A 120 22.59 -10.39 24.03
CA ASN A 120 21.46 -9.77 24.72
C ASN A 120 20.31 -10.78 24.95
N TYR A 121 19.31 -10.39 25.74
CA TYR A 121 18.07 -11.14 25.88
C TYR A 121 16.90 -10.22 26.19
N CYS A 122 15.66 -10.66 25.94
CA CYS A 122 14.46 -9.91 26.29
C CYS A 122 13.81 -10.53 27.53
N SER A 123 13.44 -9.70 28.50
CA SER A 123 12.77 -10.13 29.73
C SER A 123 11.81 -9.04 30.23
N GLY A 124 10.81 -9.42 31.02
CA GLY A 124 9.76 -8.54 31.55
C GLY A 124 8.38 -8.82 30.97
N GLU A 125 7.37 -8.11 31.46
CA GLU A 125 5.96 -8.36 31.14
C GLU A 125 5.45 -7.45 30.01
N CYS A 126 4.61 -7.99 29.14
CA CYS A 126 3.87 -7.23 28.13
C CYS A 126 2.40 -7.13 28.56
N PRO A 127 1.96 -6.03 29.20
CA PRO A 127 0.55 -5.90 29.57
C PRO A 127 -0.32 -5.88 28.31
N TYR A 128 -1.50 -6.52 28.40
CA TYR A 128 -2.49 -6.44 27.33
C TYR A 128 -2.94 -4.99 27.17
N VAL A 129 -2.83 -4.47 25.94
CA VAL A 129 -3.39 -3.18 25.59
C VAL A 129 -4.79 -3.44 25.05
N PHE A 130 -5.81 -3.21 25.87
CA PHE A 130 -7.19 -3.20 25.41
C PHE A 130 -7.45 -1.83 24.76
N LEU A 131 -7.63 -1.83 23.44
CA LEU A 131 -8.11 -0.71 22.65
C LEU A 131 -9.57 -0.95 22.29
#